data_AF-A0AAU8NDE8-F1
#
_entry.id   AF-A0AAU8NDE8-F1
#
_cell.length_a   1.000
_cell.length_b   1.000
_cell.length_c   1.000
_cell.angle_alpha   90.00
_cell.angle_beta   90.00
_cell.angle_gamma   90.00
#
_symmetry.space_group_name_H-M   'P 1'
#
loop_
_entity.id
_entity.type
_entity.pdbx_description
1 polymer ?
#
loop_
_entity_poly.entity_id
_entity_poly.type
_entity_poly.pdbx_seq_one_letter_code
_entity_poly.pdbx_strand_id
1 'polypeptide(L)'
;MLFRKKETQLDRIKYKLEKAMQKDTAFLVFGASSHQYKVDRKLTQKELTQWQVENQVTLPESYAQFLTKVGNGGAGPYYGLYSIGKAASYTASHALHS
;
A
#
# COMPACT_ATOMS: atom_id res chain seq x y z
N MET A 1 -34.77 -10.33 1.73
CA MET A 1 -34.13 -9.21 1.01
C MET A 1 -32.70 -9.05 1.53
N LEU A 2 -31.67 -9.30 0.71
CA LEU A 2 -30.28 -9.00 1.09
C LEU A 2 -29.94 -7.60 0.59
N PHE A 3 -29.70 -6.67 1.53
CA PHE A 3 -29.07 -5.40 1.23
C PHE A 3 -27.63 -5.66 0.79
N ARG A 4 -27.40 -5.73 -0.52
CA ARG A 4 -26.04 -5.80 -1.08
C ARG A 4 -25.36 -4.45 -0.81
N LYS A 5 -24.54 -4.38 0.24
CA LYS A 5 -23.66 -3.24 0.47
C LYS A 5 -22.84 -3.02 -0.82
N LYS A 6 -22.87 -1.82 -1.41
CA LYS A 6 -21.99 -1.50 -2.55
C LYS A 6 -20.55 -1.54 -2.04
N GLU A 7 -19.79 -2.56 -2.42
CA GLU A 7 -18.38 -2.69 -2.06
C GLU A 7 -17.57 -1.55 -2.69
N THR A 8 -16.74 -0.88 -1.88
CA THR A 8 -15.83 0.13 -2.39
C THR A 8 -14.62 -0.53 -3.07
N GLN A 9 -13.86 0.23 -3.87
CA GLN A 9 -12.62 -0.25 -4.45
C GLN A 9 -11.63 -0.75 -3.38
N LEU A 10 -11.61 -0.10 -2.21
CA LEU A 10 -10.73 -0.47 -1.09
C LEU A 10 -11.17 -1.78 -0.44
N ASP A 11 -12.47 -2.03 -0.31
CA ASP A 11 -12.99 -3.31 0.19
C ASP A 11 -12.61 -4.44 -0.77
N ARG A 12 -12.74 -4.21 -2.08
CA ARG A 12 -12.32 -5.17 -3.10
C ARG A 12 -10.82 -5.46 -3.05
N ILE A 13 -9.98 -4.48 -2.73
CA ILE A 13 -8.53 -4.69 -2.55
C ILE A 13 -8.26 -5.61 -1.35
N LYS A 14 -8.85 -5.29 -0.18
CA LYS A 14 -8.68 -6.10 1.03
C LYS A 14 -9.15 -7.54 0.82
N TYR A 15 -10.33 -7.70 0.23
CA TYR A 15 -10.88 -9.00 -0.13
C TYR A 15 -9.94 -9.80 -1.04
N LYS A 16 -9.36 -9.17 -2.06
CA LYS A 16 -8.43 -9.85 -2.98
C LYS A 16 -7.11 -10.24 -2.30
N LEU A 17 -6.58 -9.42 -1.40
CA LEU A 17 -5.38 -9.76 -0.62
C LEU A 17 -5.62 -10.98 0.26
N GLU A 18 -6.74 -11.02 0.98
CA GLU A 18 -7.15 -12.17 1.78
C GLU A 18 -7.33 -13.43 0.93
N LYS A 19 -7.99 -13.31 -0.23
CA LYS A 19 -8.19 -14.43 -1.15
C LYS A 19 -6.90 -14.93 -1.78
N ALA A 20 -5.95 -14.04 -2.07
CA ALA A 20 -4.63 -14.42 -2.56
C ALA A 20 -3.85 -15.21 -1.49
N MET A 21 -3.84 -14.71 -0.24
CA MET A 21 -3.23 -15.39 0.89
C MET A 21 -3.82 -16.79 1.14
N GLN A 22 -5.15 -16.93 1.02
CA GLN A 22 -5.84 -18.21 1.18
C GLN A 22 -5.53 -19.21 0.05
N LYS A 23 -5.25 -18.72 -1.16
CA LYS A 23 -4.95 -19.56 -2.32
C LYS A 23 -3.49 -19.99 -2.38
N ASP A 24 -2.59 -19.19 -1.85
CA ASP A 24 -1.15 -19.42 -1.88
C ASP A 24 -0.58 -19.47 -0.45
N THR A 25 -1.07 -20.43 0.33
CA THR A 25 -0.68 -20.62 1.73
C THR A 25 0.78 -21.02 1.92
N ALA A 26 1.40 -21.59 0.87
CA ALA A 26 2.81 -21.95 0.84
C ALA A 26 3.70 -20.85 0.22
N PHE A 27 3.13 -19.70 -0.15
CA PHE A 27 3.84 -18.55 -0.73
C PHE A 27 4.72 -18.90 -1.95
N LEU A 28 4.18 -19.70 -2.88
CA LEU A 28 4.87 -20.21 -4.06
C LEU A 28 4.89 -19.22 -5.22
N VAL A 29 3.96 -18.25 -5.26
CA VAL A 29 4.00 -17.19 -6.28
C VAL A 29 5.28 -16.37 -6.09
N PHE A 30 5.98 -16.07 -7.17
CA PHE A 30 7.23 -15.30 -7.11
C PHE A 30 7.03 -13.96 -6.36
N GLY A 31 7.81 -13.77 -5.30
CA GLY A 31 7.73 -12.62 -4.40
C GLY A 31 6.78 -12.79 -3.21
N ALA A 32 5.86 -13.75 -3.23
CA ALA A 32 4.89 -13.98 -2.16
C ALA A 32 5.55 -14.37 -0.84
N SER A 33 6.69 -15.09 -0.87
CA SER A 33 7.43 -15.43 0.36
C SER A 33 8.00 -14.20 1.08
N SER A 34 8.19 -13.09 0.36
CA SER A 34 8.68 -11.83 0.92
C SER A 34 7.56 -11.04 1.60
N HIS A 35 6.50 -10.73 0.88
CA HIS A 35 5.42 -9.86 1.40
C HIS A 35 4.27 -10.64 2.06
N GLN A 36 4.16 -11.96 1.83
CA GLN A 36 3.16 -12.86 2.43
C GLN A 36 1.71 -12.39 2.29
N TYR A 37 1.41 -11.69 1.19
CA TYR A 37 0.13 -10.99 0.95
C TYR A 37 -0.29 -9.99 2.06
N LYS A 38 0.64 -9.59 2.94
CA LYS A 38 0.42 -8.61 4.00
C LYS A 38 0.80 -7.22 3.51
N VAL A 39 -0.08 -6.26 3.76
CA VAL A 39 0.24 -4.84 3.59
C VAL A 39 0.87 -4.29 4.86
N ASP A 40 1.68 -3.25 4.70
CA ASP A 40 2.30 -2.56 5.83
C ASP A 40 1.26 -1.77 6.64
N ARG A 41 1.70 -1.21 7.78
CA ARG A 41 0.83 -0.40 8.64
C ARG A 41 0.16 0.73 7.85
N LYS A 42 -1.08 1.02 8.18
CA LYS A 42 -1.79 2.20 7.68
C LYS A 42 -1.14 3.45 8.26
N LEU A 43 -1.19 4.53 7.49
CA LEU A 43 -0.90 5.85 8.03
C LEU A 43 -2.13 6.40 8.74
N THR A 44 -1.90 7.13 9.82
CA THR A 44 -2.90 8.05 10.37
C THR A 44 -3.04 9.26 9.44
N GLN A 45 -4.19 9.95 9.54
CA GLN A 45 -4.38 11.18 8.79
C GLN A 45 -3.31 12.24 9.13
N LYS A 46 -2.89 12.30 10.40
CA LYS A 46 -1.83 13.22 10.86
C LYS A 46 -0.48 12.91 10.22
N GLU A 47 -0.07 11.64 10.19
CA GLU A 47 1.18 11.23 9.54
C GLU A 47 1.17 11.53 8.05
N LEU A 48 0.04 11.26 7.37
CA LEU A 48 -0.09 11.55 5.95
C LEU A 48 -0.02 13.06 5.65
N THR A 49 -0.75 13.88 6.42
CA THR A 49 -0.71 15.34 6.27
C THR A 49 0.69 15.88 6.52
N GLN A 50 1.37 15.41 7.57
CA GLN A 50 2.75 15.82 7.89
C GLN A 50 3.69 15.48 6.72
N TRP A 51 3.64 14.24 6.22
CA TRP A 51 4.49 13.80 5.12
C TRP A 51 4.25 14.62 3.83
N GLN A 52 2.99 14.94 3.51
CA GLN A 52 2.65 15.77 2.35
C GLN A 52 3.21 17.20 2.46
N VAL A 53 3.15 17.80 3.65
CA VAL A 53 3.72 19.14 3.90
C VAL A 53 5.24 19.11 3.76
N GLU A 54 5.91 18.14 4.38
CA GLU A 54 7.37 17.98 4.32
C GLU A 54 7.87 17.77 2.88
N ASN A 55 7.13 16.98 2.09
CA ASN A 55 7.48 16.67 0.70
C ASN A 55 6.86 17.66 -0.31
N GLN A 56 6.16 18.69 0.15
CA GLN A 56 5.50 19.71 -0.67
C GLN A 56 4.64 19.14 -1.81
N VAL A 57 3.92 18.05 -1.52
CA VAL A 57 3.09 17.32 -2.49
C VAL A 57 1.70 17.07 -1.94
N THR A 58 0.70 17.11 -2.81
CA THR A 58 -0.66 16.65 -2.49
C THR A 58 -0.92 15.35 -3.24
N LEU A 59 -1.16 14.26 -2.52
CA LEU A 59 -1.49 12.98 -3.14
C LEU A 59 -2.95 12.98 -3.63
N PRO A 60 -3.26 12.25 -4.71
CA PRO A 60 -4.64 12.03 -5.12
C PRO A 60 -5.45 11.39 -3.98
N GLU A 61 -6.70 11.84 -3.79
CA GLU A 61 -7.59 11.38 -2.71
C GLU A 61 -7.71 9.85 -2.66
N SER A 62 -7.82 9.19 -3.81
CA SER A 62 -7.91 7.73 -3.88
C SER A 62 -6.67 7.02 -3.31
N TYR A 63 -5.48 7.60 -3.50
CA TYR A 63 -4.23 7.06 -2.98
C TYR A 63 -4.05 7.40 -1.49
N ALA A 64 -4.42 8.61 -1.07
CA ALA A 64 -4.49 8.97 0.35
C ALA A 64 -5.40 8.02 1.14
N GLN A 65 -6.56 7.66 0.57
CA GLN A 65 -7.46 6.68 1.18
C GLN A 65 -6.86 5.26 1.20
N PHE A 66 -6.11 4.85 0.17
CA PHE A 66 -5.41 3.57 0.19
C PHE A 66 -4.40 3.50 1.34
N LEU A 67 -3.57 4.53 1.51
CA LEU A 67 -2.53 4.58 2.55
C LEU A 67 -3.11 4.57 3.96
N THR A 68 -4.28 5.19 4.17
CA THR A 68 -4.93 5.31 5.49
C THR A 68 -5.89 4.17 5.80
N LYS A 69 -6.48 3.52 4.80
CA LYS A 69 -7.50 2.46 5.00
C LYS A 69 -7.02 1.05 4.67
N VAL A 70 -6.00 0.90 3.82
CA VAL A 70 -5.43 -0.38 3.39
C VAL A 70 -4.05 -0.57 4.03
N GLY A 71 -3.03 0.17 3.59
CA GLY A 71 -1.67 0.07 4.11
C GLY A 71 -0.67 0.93 3.35
N ASN A 72 0.49 1.22 3.98
CA ASN A 72 1.55 2.05 3.42
C ASN A 72 2.70 1.20 2.84
N GLY A 73 2.39 0.38 1.84
CA GLY A 73 3.32 -0.58 1.24
C GLY A 73 2.99 -2.04 1.55
N GLY A 74 3.98 -2.91 1.39
CA GLY A 74 3.85 -4.35 1.60
C GLY A 74 3.36 -5.06 0.34
N ALA A 75 2.35 -5.93 0.45
CA ALA A 75 1.91 -6.79 -0.64
C ALA A 75 1.61 -6.05 -1.95
N GLY A 76 2.15 -6.59 -3.04
CA GLY A 76 2.06 -6.05 -4.40
C GLY A 76 2.77 -6.98 -5.38
N PRO A 77 2.91 -6.60 -6.65
CA PRO A 77 3.69 -7.38 -7.61
C PRO A 77 5.11 -7.64 -7.12
N TYR A 78 5.65 -8.83 -7.42
CA TYR A 78 7.03 -9.19 -7.08
C TYR A 78 7.32 -8.99 -5.58
N TYR A 79 8.29 -8.15 -5.23
CA TYR A 79 8.69 -7.86 -3.84
C TYR A 79 7.77 -6.87 -3.11
N GLY A 80 6.64 -6.52 -3.72
CA GLY A 80 5.65 -5.65 -3.10
C GLY A 80 5.83 -4.16 -3.41
N LEU A 81 5.07 -3.35 -2.69
CA LEU A 81 5.02 -1.89 -2.79
C LEU A 81 5.88 -1.28 -1.68
N TYR A 82 6.69 -0.28 -2.04
CA TYR A 82 7.38 0.53 -1.05
C TYR A 82 6.41 1.45 -0.32
N SER A 83 6.72 1.73 0.95
CA SER A 83 6.09 2.82 1.67
C SER A 83 6.41 4.16 1.03
N ILE A 84 5.57 5.17 1.24
CA ILE A 84 5.80 6.51 0.68
C ILE A 84 7.13 7.12 1.15
N GLY A 85 7.57 6.81 2.37
CA GLY A 85 8.87 7.25 2.88
C GLY A 85 10.03 6.60 2.14
N LYS A 86 9.97 5.29 1.90
CA LYS A 86 10.99 4.59 1.11
C LYS A 86 10.98 5.05 -0.35
N ALA A 87 9.81 5.21 -0.96
CA ALA A 87 9.70 5.73 -2.32
C ALA A 87 10.33 7.13 -2.46
N ALA A 88 10.04 8.06 -1.55
CA ALA A 88 10.61 9.41 -1.57
C ALA A 88 12.13 9.43 -1.33
N SER A 89 12.67 8.47 -0.56
CA SER A 89 14.12 8.39 -0.35
C SER A 89 14.92 8.16 -1.64
N TYR A 90 14.32 7.57 -2.68
CA TYR A 90 14.96 7.42 -3.99
C TYR A 90 14.96 8.70 -4.84
N THR A 91 14.10 9.67 -4.51
CA THR A 91 13.98 10.94 -5.25
C THR A 91 14.61 12.11 -4.50
N ALA A 92 14.83 11.97 -3.19
CA ALA A 92 15.53 12.95 -2.34
C ALA A 92 17.05 12.91 -2.61
N SER A 93 17.44 13.35 -3.81
CA SER A 93 18.77 13.84 -4.22
C SER A 93 19.97 13.42 -3.35
N HIS A 94 20.53 12.25 -3.64
CA HIS A 94 21.97 11.94 -3.63
C HIS A 94 22.41 11.13 -4.88
N ALA A 95 21.57 11.02 -5.91
CA ALA A 95 21.87 10.22 -7.11
C ALA A 95 22.46 11.03 -8.29
N LEU A 96 22.73 12.33 -8.13
CA LEU A 96 23.20 13.21 -9.23
C LEU A 96 24.58 13.86 -8.95
N HIS A 97 25.30 13.41 -7.93
CA HIS A 97 26.67 13.87 -7.64
C HIS A 97 27.65 12.68 -7.55
N SER A 98 27.69 11.86 -8.59
CA SER A 98 28.78 10.92 -8.85
C SER A 98 29.32 11.15 -10.25
#